data_AF-A0A2V5L872-F1
#
_entry.id   AF-A0A2V5L872-F1
#
_cell.length_a   1.000
_cell.length_b   1.000
_cell.length_c   1.000
_cell.angle_alpha   90.00
_cell.angle_beta   90.00
_cell.angle_gamma   90.00
#
_symmetry.space_group_name_H-M   'P 1'
#
loop_
_entity.id
_entity.type
_entity.pdbx_description
1 polymer ?
#
loop_
_entity_poly.entity_id
_entity_poly.type
_entity_poly.pdbx_seq_one_letter_code
_entity_poly.pdbx_strand_id
1 'polypeptide(L)' 'MDFLKAMALDEGDSATRDIAFRMEASASTAGNQRARLMDAGIVAAAGHGVVRFAIPGLREYLLSLPE' A
#
# COMPACT_ATOMS: atom_id res chain seq x y z
N MET A 1 6.24 3.00 7.63
CA MET A 1 5.24 1.93 7.40
C MET A 1 3.96 2.47 6.77
N ASP A 2 4.04 3.72 6.31
CA ASP A 2 2.90 4.60 6.06
C ASP A 2 2.14 4.18 4.80
N PHE A 3 2.84 3.58 3.84
CA PHE A 3 2.24 3.05 2.61
C PHE A 3 1.24 1.92 2.89
N LEU A 4 1.60 0.95 3.72
CA LEU A 4 0.73 -0.18 4.05
C LEU A 4 -0.44 0.26 4.94
N LYS A 5 -0.20 1.17 5.90
CA LYS A 5 -1.26 1.76 6.72
C LYS A 5 -2.24 2.56 5.85
N ALA A 6 -1.74 3.40 4.95
CA ALA A 6 -2.56 4.18 4.03
C ALA A 6 -3.34 3.31 3.02
N MET A 7 -2.77 2.19 2.57
CA MET A 7 -3.49 1.15 1.81
C MET A 7 -4.57 0.46 2.63
N ALA A 8 -4.29 0.20 3.91
CA ALA A 8 -5.22 -0.53 4.76
C ALA A 8 -6.52 0.26 5.05
N LEU A 9 -6.50 1.58 4.81
CA LEU A 9 -7.69 2.44 4.86
C LEU A 9 -8.63 2.23 3.67
N ASP A 10 -8.16 1.70 2.55
CA ASP A 10 -9.03 1.37 1.41
C ASP A 10 -9.60 -0.04 1.58
N GLU A 11 -10.92 -0.19 1.42
CA GLU A 11 -11.58 -1.49 1.34
C GLU A 11 -11.37 -2.12 -0.06
N GLY A 12 -10.13 -2.45 -0.41
CA GLY A 12 -9.80 -3.14 -1.65
C GLY A 12 -8.44 -2.79 -2.26
N ASP A 13 -8.44 -2.64 -3.59
CA ASP A 13 -7.26 -2.25 -4.34
C ASP A 13 -7.04 -0.73 -4.20
N SER A 14 -5.81 -0.33 -3.91
CA SER A 14 -5.46 1.07 -3.66
C SER A 14 -4.67 1.66 -4.82
N ALA A 15 -5.01 2.89 -5.23
CA ALA A 15 -4.20 3.61 -6.20
C ALA A 15 -2.92 4.17 -5.55
N THR A 16 -1.78 3.98 -6.21
CA THR A 16 -0.47 4.47 -5.72
C THR A 16 -0.46 6.00 -5.58
N ARG A 17 -1.22 6.71 -6.41
CA ARG A 17 -1.42 8.15 -6.32
C ARG A 17 -2.13 8.55 -5.02
N ASP A 18 -3.21 7.88 -4.66
CA ASP A 18 -4.00 8.23 -3.48
C ASP A 18 -3.22 7.92 -2.20
N ILE A 19 -2.50 6.80 -2.18
CA ILE A 19 -1.57 6.46 -1.10
C ILE A 19 -0.50 7.56 -0.96
N ALA A 20 0.13 7.98 -2.06
CA ALA A 20 1.15 9.03 -2.04
C ALA A 20 0.58 10.35 -1.50
N PHE A 21 -0.64 10.71 -1.90
CA PHE A 21 -1.32 11.90 -1.41
C PHE A 21 -1.60 11.85 0.09
N ARG A 22 -2.13 10.73 0.61
CA ARG A 22 -2.40 10.54 2.05
C ARG A 22 -1.13 10.55 2.90
N MET A 23 -0.03 10.07 2.35
CA MET A 23 1.28 10.08 3.00
C MET A 23 1.98 11.44 2.89
N GLU A 24 1.41 12.41 2.18
CA GLU A 24 2.08 13.66 1.78
C GLU A 24 3.46 13.40 1.12
N ALA A 25 3.56 12.28 0.41
CA ALA A 25 4.79 11.78 -0.17
C ALA A 25 4.87 12.07 -1.67
N SER A 26 6.10 12.25 -2.17
CA SER A 26 6.32 12.39 -3.61
C SER A 26 5.98 11.09 -4.36
N ALA A 27 5.57 11.20 -5.63
CA ALA A 27 5.30 10.05 -6.48
C ALA A 27 6.51 9.11 -6.61
N SER A 28 7.73 9.66 -6.61
CA SER A 28 8.98 8.89 -6.61
C SER A 28 9.15 8.06 -5.33
N THR A 29 8.85 8.67 -4.17
CA THR A 29 8.92 7.98 -2.87
C THR A 29 7.91 6.83 -2.82
N ALA A 30 6.65 7.10 -3.19
CA ALA A 30 5.60 6.09 -3.23
C ALA A 30 5.91 4.97 -4.24
N GLY A 31 6.47 5.30 -5.40
CA GLY A 31 6.92 4.33 -6.41
C GLY A 31 8.03 3.41 -5.91
N ASN A 32 9.04 3.97 -5.23
CA ASN A 32 10.12 3.19 -4.61
C ASN A 32 9.59 2.28 -3.49
N GLN A 33 8.67 2.77 -2.67
CA GLN A 33 8.03 1.98 -1.61
C GLN A 33 7.20 0.84 -2.19
N ARG A 34 6.38 1.13 -3.20
CA ARG A 34 5.63 0.13 -3.97
C ARG A 34 6.55 -0.95 -4.52
N ALA A 35 7.64 -0.57 -5.18
CA ALA A 35 8.58 -1.53 -5.76
C ALA A 35 9.17 -2.47 -4.69
N ARG A 36 9.59 -1.93 -3.54
CA ARG A 36 10.10 -2.73 -2.42
C ARG A 36 9.05 -3.69 -1.85
N LEU A 37 7.81 -3.24 -1.72
CA LEU A 37 6.72 -4.08 -1.21
C LEU A 37 6.31 -5.16 -2.20
N MET A 38 6.43 -4.90 -3.50
CA MET A 38 6.23 -5.90 -4.56
C MET A 38 7.33 -6.95 -4.56
N ASP A 39 8.58 -6.52 -4.47
CA ASP A 39 9.74 -7.41 -4.39
C ASP A 39 9.66 -8.32 -3.15
N ALA A 40 9.23 -7.78 -2.01
CA ALA A 40 9.00 -8.54 -0.79
C ALA A 40 7.74 -9.45 -0.84
N GLY A 41 6.95 -9.42 -1.91
CA GLY A 41 5.71 -10.22 -2.03
C GLY A 41 4.59 -9.79 -1.10
N ILE A 42 4.64 -8.56 -0.56
CA ILE A 42 3.63 -8.02 0.36
C ILE A 42 2.44 -7.44 -0.42
N VAL A 43 2.72 -6.75 -1.52
CA VAL A 43 1.71 -6.17 -2.41
C VAL A 43 1.90 -6.65 -3.85
N ALA A 44 0.82 -6.70 -4.61
CA ALA A 44 0.82 -7.09 -6.02
C ALA A 44 0.20 -5.99 -6.88
N ALA A 45 0.57 -5.95 -8.15
CA ALA A 45 -0.08 -5.04 -9.11
C ALA A 45 -1.50 -5.56 -9.40
N ALA A 46 -2.50 -4.71 -9.21
CA ALA A 46 -3.91 -5.02 -9.50
C ALA A 46 -4.43 -4.32 -10.78
N GLY A 47 -3.65 -3.37 -11.32
CA GLY A 47 -3.99 -2.62 -12.52
C GLY A 47 -3.00 -1.48 -12.79
N HIS A 48 -3.36 -0.57 -13.69
CA HIS A 48 -2.51 0.57 -14.03
C HIS A 48 -2.40 1.52 -12.83
N GLY A 49 -1.25 1.52 -12.15
CA GLY A 49 -1.00 2.38 -10.99
C GLY A 49 -1.73 1.95 -9.72
N VAL A 50 -2.36 0.77 -9.73
CA VAL A 50 -3.15 0.23 -8.62
C VAL A 50 -2.44 -0.99 -8.02
N VAL A 51 -2.50 -1.09 -6.70
CA VAL A 51 -1.86 -2.15 -5.92
C VAL A 51 -2.84 -2.80 -4.97
N ARG A 52 -2.64 -4.08 -4.68
CA ARG A 52 -3.42 -4.85 -3.72
C ARG A 52 -2.53 -5.57 -2.74
N PHE A 53 -3.04 -5.88 -1.57
CA PHE A 53 -2.36 -6.81 -0.68
C PHE A 53 -2.28 -8.19 -1.33
N ALA A 54 -1.06 -8.73 -1.40
CA ALA A 54 -0.81 -10.09 -1.87
C ALA A 54 -1.13 -11.12 -0.77
N ILE A 55 -0.96 -10.72 0.49
CA ILE A 55 -1.19 -11.56 1.67
C ILE A 55 -2.63 -11.33 2.18
N PRO A 56 -3.49 -12.36 2.17
CA PRO A 56 -4.82 -12.29 2.78
C PRO A 56 -4.75 -11.99 4.28
N GLY A 57 -5.62 -11.12 4.79
CA GLY A 57 -5.67 -10.78 6.23
C GLY A 57 -4.59 -9.81 6.71
N LEU A 58 -3.59 -9.45 5.88
CA LEU A 58 -2.57 -8.46 6.24
C LEU A 58 -3.17 -7.08 6.52
N ARG A 59 -4.22 -6.70 5.79
CA ARG A 59 -4.96 -5.45 6.04
C ARG A 59 -5.50 -5.39 7.47
N GLU A 60 -6.24 -6.42 7.89
CA GLU A 60 -6.82 -6.47 9.24
C GLU A 60 -5.73 -6.46 10.31
N TYR A 61 -4.63 -7.17 10.08
CA TYR A 61 -3.48 -7.14 10.97
C TYR A 61 -2.93 -5.72 11.13
N LEU A 62 -2.74 -4.98 10.04
CA LEU A 62 -2.26 -3.59 10.06
C LEU A 62 -3.21 -2.63 10.77
N LEU A 63 -4.53 -2.83 10.64
CA LEU A 63 -5.55 -2.04 11.33
C LEU A 63 -5.66 -2.39 12.82
N SER A 64 -5.37 -3.64 13.18
CA SER A 64 -5.40 -4.11 14.57
C SER A 64 -4.18 -3.67 15.39
N LEU A 65 -3.10 -3.24 14.74
CA LEU A 65 -1.88 -2.81 15.43
C LEU A 65 -2.14 -1.46 16.13
N PRO A 66 -2.05 -1.39 17.47
CA PRO A 66 -2.05 -0.10 18.15
C PRO A 66 -0.82 0.72 17.72
N GLU A 67 -1.01 2.03 17.54
CA GLU A 67 0.05 2.96 17.11
C GLU A 67 1.24 3.03 18.07
#